data_AF-A0A0P9FGT1-F1
#
_entry.id   AF-A0A0P9FGT1-F1
#
_cell.length_a   1.000
_cell.length_b   1.000
_cell.length_c   1.000
_cell.angle_alpha   90.00
_cell.angle_beta   90.00
_cell.angle_gamma   90.00
#
_symmetry.space_group_name_H-M   'P 1'
#
loop_
_entity.id
_entity.type
_entity.pdbx_description
1 polymer ?
#
loop_
_entity_poly.entity_id
_entity_poly.type
_entity_poly.pdbx_seq_one_letter_code
_entity_poly.pdbx_strand_id
1 'polypeptide(L)' 'EGRLQTRQWQDQDGQTRYRTEVIASDMIMLDGRGARENIPDDDFDHRPAPRGVNPRAVDRSIDIGDEDIPF' A
#
# COMPACT_ATOMS: atom_id res chain seq x y z
N GLU A 1 -10.44 -9.63 -12.48
CA GLU A 1 -11.09 -10.61 -11.58
C GLU A 1 -10.23 -11.89 -11.49
N GLY A 2 -10.47 -12.81 -10.56
CA GLY A 2 -9.61 -13.98 -10.33
C GLY A 2 -10.13 -15.03 -9.35
N ARG A 3 -9.28 -15.96 -8.91
CA ARG A 3 -9.58 -17.00 -7.90
C ARG A 3 -8.47 -17.17 -6.88
N LEU A 4 -8.81 -17.72 -5.71
CA LEU A 4 -7.83 -18.18 -4.72
C LEU A 4 -7.47 -19.65 -5.00
N GLN A 5 -6.19 -20.00 -4.89
CA GLN A 5 -5.75 -21.38 -5.00
C GLN A 5 -4.70 -21.70 -3.94
N THR A 6 -4.88 -22.82 -3.24
CA THR A 6 -3.86 -23.37 -2.34
C THR A 6 -3.20 -24.56 -3.02
N ARG A 7 -1.87 -24.53 -3.14
CA ARG A 7 -1.10 -25.68 -3.64
C ARG A 7 -0.16 -26.22 -2.57
N GLN A 8 0.10 -27.52 -2.68
CA GLN A 8 1.12 -28.22 -1.92
C GLN A 8 2.33 -28.48 -2.81
N TRP A 9 3.52 -28.29 -2.28
CA TRP A 9 4.78 -28.67 -2.93
C TRP A 9 5.76 -29.19 -1.88
N GLN A 10 6.84 -29.82 -2.32
CA GLN A 10 7.86 -30.39 -1.44
C GLN A 10 9.17 -29.63 -1.66
N ASP A 11 9.78 -29.13 -0.58
CA ASP A 11 11.06 -28.43 -0.66
C ASP A 11 12.24 -29.40 -0.86
N GLN A 12 13.44 -28.85 -1.06
CA GLN A 12 14.64 -29.65 -1.33
C GLN A 12 15.03 -30.54 -0.14
N ASP A 13 14.61 -30.16 1.07
CA ASP A 13 14.78 -30.93 2.30
C ASP A 13 13.69 -32.00 2.47
N GLY A 14 12.76 -32.12 1.51
CA GLY A 14 11.67 -33.09 1.52
C GLY A 14 10.45 -32.66 2.33
N GLN A 15 10.41 -31.44 2.85
CA GLN A 15 9.29 -31.00 3.68
C GLN A 15 8.11 -30.52 2.84
N THR A 16 6.91 -30.92 3.23
CA THR A 16 5.67 -30.48 2.62
C THR A 16 5.37 -29.04 2.98
N ARG A 17 5.16 -28.20 1.97
CA ARG A 17 4.82 -26.78 2.10
C ARG A 17 3.50 -26.47 1.41
N TYR A 18 2.76 -25.54 1.98
CA TYR A 18 1.51 -25.03 1.41
C TYR A 18 1.69 -23.57 1.01
N ARG A 19 1.12 -23.19 -0.14
CA ARG A 19 1.12 -21.81 -0.61
C ARG A 19 -0.27 -21.45 -1.11
N THR A 20 -0.84 -20.40 -0.54
CA THR A 20 -2.07 -19.78 -1.02
C THR A 20 -1.70 -18.65 -1.97
N GLU A 21 -2.24 -18.68 -3.17
CA GLU A 21 -1.97 -17.72 -4.25
C GLU A 21 -3.28 -17.12 -4.75
N VAL A 22 -3.24 -15.84 -5.13
CA VAL A 22 -4.32 -15.18 -5.86
C VAL A 22 -3.99 -15.26 -7.34
N ILE A 23 -4.83 -15.93 -8.11
CA ILE A 23 -4.66 -16.11 -9.56
C ILE A 23 -5.61 -15.13 -10.24
N ALA A 24 -5.07 -14.04 -10.78
CA ALA A 24 -5.82 -13.08 -11.56
C ALA A 24 -5.98 -13.55 -13.02
N SER A 25 -7.16 -13.37 -13.59
CA SER A 25 -7.43 -13.58 -15.03
C SER A 25 -7.02 -12.36 -15.85
N ASP A 26 -7.28 -11.17 -15.31
CA ASP A 26 -7.00 -9.87 -15.93
C ASP A 26 -6.41 -8.92 -14.90
N MET A 27 -5.40 -8.14 -15.31
CA MET A 27 -4.75 -7.14 -14.48
C MET A 27 -4.84 -5.77 -15.14
N ILE A 28 -5.32 -4.78 -14.39
CA ILE A 28 -5.28 -3.36 -14.78
C ILE A 28 -4.17 -2.73 -13.95
N MET A 29 -3.09 -2.32 -14.62
CA MET A 29 -2.03 -1.56 -13.98
C MET A 29 -2.48 -0.11 -13.81
N LEU A 30 -2.34 0.42 -12.61
CA LEU A 30 -2.55 1.83 -12.33
C LEU A 30 -1.23 2.59 -12.53
N ASP A 31 -1.31 3.89 -12.80
CA ASP A 31 -0.12 4.74 -12.87
C ASP A 31 0.66 4.62 -11.54
N GLY A 32 1.99 4.56 -11.65
CA GLY A 32 2.86 4.49 -10.49
C GLY A 32 2.71 5.76 -9.67
N ARG A 33 2.86 5.67 -8.34
CA ARG A 33 2.87 6.87 -7.49
C ARG A 33 4.06 7.75 -7.85
N GLY A 34 3.84 8.71 -8.74
CA GLY A 34 4.77 9.75 -9.14
C GLY A 34 6.08 9.19 -9.70
N ALA A 35 6.27 9.30 -11.01
CA ALA A 35 7.59 9.70 -11.45
C ALA A 35 7.90 10.99 -10.68
N ARG A 36 8.66 10.87 -9.58
CA ARG A 36 9.40 11.99 -9.03
C ARG A 36 10.30 12.38 -10.18
N GLU A 37 9.82 13.35 -10.95
CA GLU A 37 10.65 14.18 -11.79
C GLU A 37 11.90 14.44 -10.95
N ASN A 38 13.05 13.95 -11.42
CA ASN A 38 14.33 14.26 -10.84
C ASN A 38 14.48 15.77 -10.96
N ILE A 39 13.90 16.51 -10.02
CA ILE A 39 14.21 17.90 -9.74
C ILE A 39 15.62 17.79 -9.17
N PRO A 40 16.65 18.27 -9.89
CA PRO A 40 17.99 18.29 -9.35
C PRO A 40 17.98 19.09 -8.04
N ASP A 41 18.60 18.53 -7.00
CA ASP A 41 18.90 19.17 -5.71
C ASP A 41 19.90 20.34 -5.89
N ASP A 42 19.56 21.34 -6.69
CA ASP A 42 20.34 22.57 -6.81
C ASP A 42 19.38 23.76 -6.65
N ASP A 43 19.63 24.60 -5.65
CA ASP A 43 18.94 25.87 -5.35
C ASP A 43 17.87 25.94 -4.23
N PHE A 44 17.94 25.08 -3.19
CA PHE A 44 17.15 25.31 -1.95
C PHE A 44 17.96 25.84 -0.75
N ASP A 45 19.21 26.29 -0.96
CA ASP A 45 20.04 26.82 0.12
C ASP A 45 19.69 28.26 0.55
N HIS A 46 18.67 28.90 -0.05
CA HIS A 46 18.25 30.26 0.31
C HIS A 46 16.73 30.42 0.45
N ARG A 47 16.15 29.89 1.54
CA ARG A 47 15.09 30.65 2.24
C ARG A 47 14.88 30.23 3.70
N PRO A 48 14.92 31.18 4.67
CA PRO A 48 14.72 30.88 6.08
C PRO A 48 13.26 30.48 6.37
N ALA A 49 13.10 29.43 7.16
CA ALA A 49 11.81 28.83 7.52
C ALA A 49 10.95 29.73 8.44
N PRO A 50 9.66 29.95 8.11
CA PRO A 50 8.69 30.39 9.11
C PRO A 50 8.14 29.19 9.90
N ARG A 51 8.10 29.38 11.21
CA ARG A 51 7.79 28.41 12.28
C ARG A 51 6.28 28.23 12.48
N GLY A 52 5.85 26.99 12.75
CA GLY A 52 4.58 26.61 13.42
C GLY A 52 3.30 26.87 12.62
N VAL A 53 2.19 26.13 12.72
CA VAL A 53 1.61 25.34 13.81
C VAL A 53 0.61 24.34 13.19
N ASN A 54 0.56 23.10 13.71
CA ASN A 54 -0.52 22.13 13.47
C ASN A 54 -1.77 22.51 14.30
N PRO A 55 -2.97 22.52 13.71
CA PRO A 55 -4.09 21.89 14.40
C PRO A 55 -5.03 21.17 13.45
N ARG A 56 -5.11 19.85 13.62
CA ARG A 56 -6.36 19.08 13.72
C ARG A 56 -7.63 19.79 13.20
N ALA A 57 -8.04 19.40 12.00
CA ALA A 57 -9.44 19.25 11.63
C ALA A 57 -9.47 17.98 10.76
N VAL A 58 -9.46 16.78 11.35
CA VAL A 58 -10.67 16.10 11.86
C VAL A 58 -11.83 16.29 10.87
N ASP A 59 -11.71 15.69 9.70
CA ASP A 59 -12.88 15.15 9.02
C ASP A 59 -12.89 13.64 9.30
N ARG A 60 -13.38 13.27 10.49
CA ARG A 60 -13.74 11.89 10.82
C ARG A 60 -15.19 11.66 10.41
N SER A 61 -15.49 11.86 9.13
CA SER A 61 -16.80 11.56 8.55
C SER A 61 -16.89 10.10 8.09
N ILE A 62 -16.26 9.18 8.83
CA ILE A 62 -16.56 7.75 8.79
C ILE A 62 -16.75 7.32 10.24
N ASP A 63 -17.95 7.55 10.76
CA ASP A 63 -18.47 6.91 11.96
C ASP A 63 -18.84 5.46 11.59
N ILE A 64 -17.83 4.66 11.21
CA ILE A 64 -17.94 3.20 11.23
C ILE A 64 -17.42 2.83 12.61
N GLY A 65 -18.34 2.69 13.57
CA GLY A 65 -18.02 2.16 14.88
C GLY A 65 -17.39 0.76 14.71
N ASP A 66 -16.46 0.42 15.61
CA ASP A 66 -15.83 -0.90 15.73
C ASP A 66 -16.84 -2.08 15.80
N GLU A 67 -18.11 -1.76 16.08
CA GLU A 67 -19.24 -2.67 16.24
C GLU A 67 -19.95 -3.06 14.93
N ASP A 68 -19.70 -2.33 13.82
CA ASP A 68 -20.35 -2.56 12.51
C ASP A 68 -19.40 -3.21 11.49
N ILE A 69 -18.34 -3.88 11.97
CA ILE A 69 -17.44 -4.70 11.14
C ILE A 69 -17.91 -6.16 11.21
N PRO A 70 -18.65 -6.69 10.20
CA PRO A 70 -19.03 -8.09 10.17
C PRO A 70 -17.79 -8.98 10.00
N PHE A 71 -17.76 -10.11 10.73
CA PHE A 71 -16.76 -11.17 10.58
C PHE A 71 -16.94 -12.00 9.30
#